data_AF-A0A9Q4Q1T7-F1
#
_entry.id   AF-A0A9Q4Q1T7-F1
#
_cell.length_a   1.000
_cell.length_b   1.000
_cell.length_c   1.000
_cell.angle_alpha   90.00
_cell.angle_beta   90.00
_cell.angle_gamma   90.00
#
_symmetry.space_group_name_H-M   'P 1'
#
loop_
_entity.id
_entity.type
_entity.pdbx_description
1 polymer ?
#
loop_
_entity_poly.entity_id
_entity_poly.type
_entity_poly.pdbx_seq_one_letter_code
_entity_poly.pdbx_strand_id
1 'polypeptide(L)'
;MSTDTGSNGTPPVEERITLTKEDDWWVAKDEGTGVASQGKTRTEALKNLDEAVALYNGEVGESIDSWEEEKEVLEDLGLDPEEVKANREAADGLPEFMQ
;
A
#
# COMPACT_ATOMS: atom_id res chain seq x y z
N MET A 1 -49.73 -10.90 -18.02
CA MET A 1 -48.81 -11.41 -16.99
C MET A 1 -47.49 -10.68 -17.17
N SER A 2 -47.29 -9.59 -16.44
CA SER A 2 -46.02 -8.85 -16.39
C SER A 2 -45.29 -9.25 -15.14
N THR A 3 -44.07 -9.73 -15.27
CA THR A 3 -43.09 -9.70 -14.17
C THR A 3 -41.88 -8.92 -14.66
N ASP A 4 -41.98 -7.60 -14.48
CA ASP A 4 -40.84 -6.69 -14.44
C ASP A 4 -40.03 -7.09 -13.20
N THR A 5 -38.94 -7.83 -13.41
CA THR A 5 -38.00 -8.16 -12.33
C THR A 5 -36.77 -7.30 -12.59
N GLY A 6 -36.84 -6.05 -12.14
CA GLY A 6 -35.70 -5.15 -12.09
C GLY A 6 -34.68 -5.69 -11.10
N SER A 7 -33.77 -6.54 -11.58
CA SER A 7 -32.53 -6.83 -10.87
C SER A 7 -31.64 -5.59 -11.02
N ASN A 8 -31.76 -4.65 -10.09
CA ASN A 8 -30.70 -3.67 -9.83
C ASN A 8 -29.54 -4.41 -9.15
N GLY A 9 -28.89 -5.31 -9.90
CA GLY A 9 -27.59 -5.81 -9.53
C GLY A 9 -26.60 -4.67 -9.77
N THR A 10 -25.94 -4.21 -8.71
CA THR A 10 -24.70 -3.43 -8.84
C THR A 10 -23.84 -4.12 -9.90
N PRO A 11 -23.40 -3.42 -10.97
CA PRO A 11 -22.55 -4.05 -11.98
C PRO A 11 -21.34 -4.67 -11.26
N PRO A 12 -20.86 -5.85 -11.69
CA PRO A 12 -19.65 -6.42 -11.11
C PRO A 12 -18.56 -5.37 -11.16
N VAL A 13 -17.90 -5.13 -10.03
CA VAL A 13 -16.75 -4.24 -9.98
C VAL A 13 -15.70 -4.90 -10.87
N GLU A 14 -15.42 -4.30 -12.02
CA GLU A 14 -14.33 -4.76 -12.87
C GLU A 14 -13.01 -4.42 -12.17
N GLU A 15 -12.35 -5.42 -11.61
CA GLU A 15 -10.97 -5.30 -11.16
C GLU A 15 -10.06 -5.15 -12.39
N ARG A 16 -9.30 -4.06 -12.44
CA ARG A 16 -8.40 -3.75 -13.54
C ARG A 16 -6.99 -3.60 -13.01
N ILE A 17 -6.08 -4.42 -13.53
CA ILE A 17 -4.65 -4.28 -13.31
C ILE A 17 -4.00 -3.79 -14.61
N THR A 18 -3.23 -2.71 -14.52
CA THR A 18 -2.37 -2.22 -15.60
C THR A 18 -0.97 -2.73 -15.39
N LEU A 19 -0.37 -3.31 -16.44
CA LEU A 19 1.01 -3.79 -16.42
C LEU A 19 1.82 -3.06 -17.50
N THR A 20 2.76 -2.23 -17.06
CA THR A 20 3.61 -1.41 -17.93
C THR A 20 5.05 -1.92 -17.87
N LYS A 21 5.73 -1.96 -19.02
CA LYS A 21 7.18 -2.18 -19.06
C LYS A 21 7.87 -0.83 -19.13
N GLU A 22 8.67 -0.53 -18.11
CA GLU A 22 9.46 0.69 -18.00
C GLU A 22 10.94 0.29 -17.93
N ASP A 23 11.67 0.53 -19.02
CA ASP A 23 13.06 0.09 -19.21
C ASP A 23 13.25 -1.41 -18.87
N ASP A 24 14.01 -1.71 -17.81
CA ASP A 24 14.33 -3.04 -17.30
C ASP A 24 13.42 -3.50 -16.15
N TRP A 25 12.27 -2.84 -15.96
CA TRP A 25 11.30 -3.13 -14.92
C TRP A 25 9.88 -3.32 -15.48
N TRP A 26 9.11 -4.10 -14.75
CA TRP A 26 7.66 -4.21 -14.90
C TRP A 26 7.00 -3.52 -13.73
N VAL A 27 6.04 -2.65 -14.01
CA VAL A 27 5.21 -1.97 -13.01
C VAL A 27 3.79 -2.50 -13.15
N ALA A 28 3.29 -3.15 -12.10
CA ALA A 28 1.91 -3.61 -12.00
C ALA A 28 1.14 -2.67 -11.08
N LYS A 29 -0.02 -2.20 -11.52
CA LYS A 29 -0.88 -1.29 -10.76
C LYS A 29 -2.30 -1.81 -10.72
N ASP A 30 -2.85 -1.95 -9.52
CA ASP A 30 -4.28 -2.13 -9.31
C ASP A 30 -4.96 -0.75 -9.44
N GLU A 31 -5.84 -0.60 -10.43
CA GLU A 31 -6.54 0.67 -10.68
C GLU A 31 -7.68 0.93 -9.69
N GLY A 32 -8.18 -0.09 -8.99
CA GLY A 32 -9.22 0.03 -7.98
C GLY A 32 -8.68 0.60 -6.66
N THR A 33 -7.54 0.09 -6.20
CA THR A 33 -6.87 0.56 -4.97
C THR A 33 -5.87 1.69 -5.23
N GLY A 34 -5.38 1.81 -6.46
CA GLY A 34 -4.28 2.71 -6.81
C GLY A 34 -2.89 2.20 -6.40
N VAL A 35 -2.83 1.03 -5.73
CA VAL A 35 -1.58 0.41 -5.30
C VAL A 35 -0.79 -0.05 -6.52
N ALA A 36 0.51 0.23 -6.51
CA ALA A 36 1.43 -0.22 -7.52
C ALA A 36 2.61 -0.94 -6.88
N SER A 37 3.13 -1.93 -7.59
CA SER A 37 4.35 -2.64 -7.25
C SER A 37 5.16 -2.95 -8.50
N GLN A 38 6.42 -3.33 -8.32
CA GLN A 38 7.36 -3.52 -9.42
C GLN A 38 8.20 -4.78 -9.29
N GLY A 39 8.69 -5.30 -10.43
CA GLY A 39 9.55 -6.48 -10.50
C GLY A 39 10.38 -6.52 -11.77
N LYS A 40 11.46 -7.32 -11.79
CA LYS A 40 12.29 -7.49 -13.00
C LYS A 40 11.58 -8.30 -14.07
N THR A 41 10.62 -9.12 -13.65
CA THR A 41 9.74 -9.87 -14.53
C THR A 41 8.29 -9.48 -14.34
N ARG A 42 7.45 -9.80 -15.33
CA ARG A 42 5.98 -9.64 -15.23
C ARG A 42 5.42 -10.34 -14.00
N THR A 43 5.88 -11.57 -13.75
CA THR A 43 5.42 -12.41 -12.64
C THR A 43 5.81 -11.82 -11.30
N GLU A 44 7.04 -11.32 -11.16
CA GLU A 44 7.47 -10.65 -9.92
C GLU A 44 6.67 -9.38 -9.66
N ALA A 45 6.42 -8.57 -10.69
CA ALA A 45 5.64 -7.34 -10.53
C ALA A 45 4.21 -7.65 -10.04
N LEU A 46 3.57 -8.68 -10.60
CA LEU A 46 2.23 -9.12 -10.17
C LEU A 46 2.26 -9.74 -8.76
N LYS A 47 3.24 -10.59 -8.45
CA LYS A 47 3.37 -11.17 -7.10
C LYS A 47 3.55 -10.08 -6.04
N ASN A 48 4.41 -9.11 -6.31
CA ASN A 48 4.65 -8.01 -5.40
C ASN A 48 3.44 -7.06 -5.32
N LEU A 49 2.62 -6.99 -6.36
CA LEU A 49 1.35 -6.24 -6.33
C LEU A 49 0.34 -6.94 -5.40
N ASP A 50 0.17 -8.25 -5.50
CA ASP A 50 -0.72 -9.00 -4.62
C ASP A 50 -0.35 -8.79 -3.14
N GLU A 51 0.94 -8.87 -2.81
CA GLU A 51 1.45 -8.61 -1.46
C GLU A 51 1.19 -7.16 -1.02
N ALA A 52 1.41 -6.18 -1.90
CA ALA A 52 1.19 -4.76 -1.60
C ALA A 52 -0.29 -4.43 -1.40
N VAL A 53 -1.19 -5.03 -2.19
CA VAL A 53 -2.65 -4.86 -2.04
C VAL A 53 -3.13 -5.49 -0.74
N ALA A 54 -2.65 -6.70 -0.42
CA ALA A 54 -2.97 -7.33 0.86
C ALA A 54 -2.49 -6.47 2.05
N LEU A 55 -1.30 -5.88 1.96
CA LEU A 55 -0.78 -4.96 2.97
C LEU A 55 -1.64 -3.69 3.08
N TYR A 56 -2.02 -3.10 1.94
CA TYR A 56 -2.88 -1.92 1.89
C TYR A 56 -4.26 -2.17 2.52
N ASN A 57 -4.82 -3.36 2.33
CA ASN A 57 -6.09 -3.78 2.93
C ASN A 57 -5.96 -4.17 4.41
N GLY A 58 -4.74 -4.22 4.97
CA GLY A 58 -4.49 -4.71 6.32
C GLY A 58 -4.71 -6.23 6.48
N GLU A 59 -4.66 -6.99 5.39
CA GLU A 59 -4.81 -8.45 5.40
C GLU A 59 -3.51 -9.17 5.81
N VAL A 60 -2.37 -8.51 5.62
CA VAL A 60 -1.04 -8.97 6.00
C VAL A 60 -0.24 -7.84 6.64
N GLY A 61 0.81 -8.21 7.39
CA GLY A 61 1.59 -7.27 8.19
C GLY A 61 1.01 -7.06 9.58
N GLU A 62 1.83 -6.52 10.47
CA GLU A 62 1.42 -6.11 11.82
C GLU A 62 1.31 -4.59 11.85
N SER A 63 0.17 -4.05 12.28
CA SER A 63 0.02 -2.61 12.46
C SER A 63 0.78 -2.17 13.71
N ILE A 64 1.35 -0.97 13.64
CA ILE A 64 2.06 -0.33 14.74
C ILE A 64 1.27 0.93 15.05
N ASP A 65 0.24 0.77 15.88
CA ASP A 65 -0.75 1.82 16.15
C ASP A 65 -0.48 2.55 17.48
N SER A 66 0.43 2.01 18.30
CA SER A 66 0.82 2.56 19.60
C SER A 66 2.29 2.96 19.67
N TRP A 67 2.59 3.88 20.59
CA TRP A 67 3.96 4.30 20.87
C TRP A 67 4.81 3.14 21.45
N GLU A 68 4.20 2.28 22.25
CA GLU A 68 4.86 1.12 22.83
C GLU A 68 5.30 0.11 21.77
N GLU A 69 4.45 -0.18 20.78
CA GLU A 69 4.80 -1.05 19.64
C GLU A 69 5.85 -0.39 18.74
N GLU A 70 5.72 0.92 18.47
CA GLU A 70 6.72 1.66 17.67
C GLU A 70 8.10 1.59 18.35
N LYS A 71 8.13 1.76 19.67
CA LYS A 71 9.37 1.71 20.46
C LYS A 71 10.08 0.36 20.34
N GLU A 72 9.37 -0.75 20.45
CA GLU A 72 9.93 -2.10 20.33
C GLU A 72 10.58 -2.30 18.95
N VAL A 73 9.88 -1.92 17.88
CA VAL A 73 10.40 -2.05 16.50
C VAL A 73 11.61 -1.16 16.26
N LEU A 74 11.63 0.06 16.80
CA LEU A 74 12.79 0.95 16.70
C LEU A 74 14.01 0.37 17.42
N GLU A 75 13.83 -0.20 18.61
CA GLU A 75 14.91 -0.87 19.37
C GLU A 75 15.46 -2.07 18.61
N ASP A 76 14.60 -2.90 18.00
CA ASP A 76 15.00 -4.06 17.19
C ASP A 76 15.78 -3.66 15.93
N LEU A 77 15.46 -2.51 15.34
CA LEU A 77 16.20 -1.92 14.21
C LEU A 77 17.49 -1.22 14.62
N GLY A 78 17.79 -1.12 15.92
CA GLY A 78 18.97 -0.43 16.46
C GLY A 78 18.87 1.10 16.38
N LEU A 79 17.65 1.64 16.36
CA LEU A 79 17.35 3.08 16.36
C LEU A 79 16.98 3.51 17.79
N ASP A 80 17.39 4.71 18.21
CA ASP A 80 16.99 5.28 19.50
C ASP A 80 15.56 5.84 19.40
N PRO A 81 14.57 5.27 20.12
CA PRO A 81 13.19 5.74 20.06
C PRO A 81 13.04 7.21 20.49
N GLU A 82 13.79 7.66 21.49
CA GLU A 82 13.67 9.03 22.00
C GLU A 82 14.27 10.03 21.00
N GLU A 83 15.33 9.66 20.28
CA GLU A 83 15.88 10.48 19.20
C GLU A 83 14.88 10.63 18.04
N VAL A 84 14.27 9.51 17.60
CA VAL A 84 13.27 9.51 16.53
C VAL A 84 12.06 10.38 16.89
N LYS A 85 11.57 10.24 18.13
CA LYS A 85 10.45 11.04 18.64
C LYS A 85 10.79 12.52 18.71
N ALA A 86 11.94 12.88 19.26
CA ALA A 86 12.39 14.27 19.34
C ALA A 86 12.52 14.92 17.95
N ASN A 87 13.04 14.19 16.97
CA ASN A 87 13.14 14.67 15.59
C ASN A 87 11.77 14.91 14.95
N ARG A 88 10.79 14.03 15.21
CA ARG A 88 9.40 14.20 14.75
C ARG A 88 8.75 15.44 15.35
N GLU A 89 8.98 15.70 16.64
CA GLU A 89 8.43 16.88 17.34
C GLU A 89 9.12 18.18 16.93
N ALA A 90 10.42 18.14 16.60
CA ALA A 90 11.19 19.30 16.16
C ALA A 90 10.93 19.68 14.69
N ALA A 91 10.53 18.72 13.86
CA ALA A 91 10.18 18.95 12.46
C ALA A 91 8.71 19.39 12.34
N ASP A 92 8.48 20.68 12.10
CA ASP A 92 7.12 21.24 11.89
C ASP A 92 6.62 20.97 10.46
N GLY A 93 6.48 19.69 10.11
CA GLY A 93 6.00 19.21 8.81
C GLY A 93 7.09 18.69 7.86
N LEU A 94 6.69 18.46 6.60
CA LEU A 94 7.61 18.02 5.55
C LEU A 94 8.71 19.07 5.35
N PRO A 95 9.98 18.65 5.14
CA PRO A 95 11.07 19.57 4.83
C PRO A 95 10.72 20.52 3.66
N GLU A 96 11.27 21.74 3.63
CA GLU A 96 10.96 22.76 2.60
C GLU A 96 11.12 22.24 1.16
N PHE A 97 12.06 21.32 0.92
CA PHE A 97 12.29 20.75 -0.40
C PHE A 97 11.25 19.68 -0.82
N MET A 98 10.39 19.23 0.10
CA MET A 98 9.32 18.25 -0.11
C MET A 98 7.91 18.87 -0.01
N GLN A 99 7.81 20.17 0.23
CA GLN A 99 6.55 20.93 0.19
C GLN A 99 6.21 21.32 -1.26
#